data_AF-A0A6B0SPL2-F1
#
_entry.id   AF-A0A6B0SPL2-F1
#
_cell.length_a   1.000
_cell.length_b   1.000
_cell.length_c   1.000
_cell.angle_alpha   90.00
_cell.angle_beta   90.00
_cell.angle_gamma   90.00
#
_symmetry.space_group_name_H-M   'P 1'
#
loop_
_entity.id
_entity.type
_entity.pdbx_description
1 polymer ?
#
loop_
_entity_poly.entity_id
_entity_poly.type
_entity_poly.pdbx_seq_one_letter_code
_entity_poly.pdbx_strand_id
1 'polypeptide(L)' 'MDKQDLRERVWDDLEDSGAARFPFPPHGRIPNFAGADDAAARLAESAVWR' A
#
# COMPACT_ATOMS: atom_id res chain seq x y z
N MET A 1 -6.36 3.37 -19.45
CA MET A 1 -5.60 3.28 -18.20
C MET A 1 -5.05 1.88 -18.13
N ASP A 2 -3.74 1.76 -18.25
CA ASP A 2 -3.05 0.48 -18.14
C ASP A 2 -2.64 0.21 -16.68
N LYS A 3 -1.92 -0.90 -16.46
CA LYS A 3 -1.45 -1.28 -15.14
C LYS A 3 -0.40 -0.33 -14.59
N GLN A 4 0.42 0.28 -15.45
CA GLN A 4 1.45 1.23 -15.03
C GLN A 4 0.82 2.55 -14.60
N ASP A 5 -0.16 3.06 -15.36
CA ASP A 5 -0.92 4.27 -15.00
C ASP A 5 -1.52 4.17 -13.59
N LEU A 6 -2.07 2.99 -13.25
CA LEU A 6 -2.61 2.73 -11.92
C LEU A 6 -1.54 2.68 -10.83
N ARG A 7 -0.35 2.17 -11.13
CA ARG A 7 0.76 2.14 -10.17
C ARG A 7 1.26 3.54 -9.85
N GLU A 8 1.51 4.35 -10.88
CA GLU A 8 1.93 5.76 -10.70
C GLU A 8 0.92 6.49 -9.82
N ARG A 9 -0.38 6.41 -10.15
CA ARG A 9 -1.42 7.09 -9.37
C ARG A 9 -1.47 6.67 -7.89
N VAL A 10 -1.25 5.38 -7.61
CA VAL A 10 -1.24 4.87 -6.22
C VAL A 10 0.04 5.27 -5.49
N TRP A 11 1.18 5.28 -6.18
CA TRP A 11 2.44 5.71 -5.61
C TRP A 11 2.45 7.22 -5.32
N ASP A 12 1.93 8.04 -6.23
CA ASP A 12 1.72 9.49 -6.05
C ASP A 12 0.85 9.74 -4.82
N ASP A 13 -0.31 9.08 -4.71
CA ASP A 13 -1.21 9.24 -3.57
C ASP A 13 -0.57 8.83 -2.24
N LEU A 14 0.22 7.74 -2.22
CA LEU A 14 0.94 7.31 -1.02
C LEU A 14 2.00 8.32 -0.57
N GLU A 15 2.67 8.98 -1.53
CA GLU A 15 3.67 10.01 -1.26
C GLU A 15 3.00 11.33 -0.80
N ASP A 16 2.01 11.81 -1.56
CA ASP A 16 1.31 13.07 -1.31
C ASP A 16 0.52 13.06 0.00
N SER A 17 -0.11 11.93 0.34
CA SER A 17 -0.85 11.79 1.60
C SER A 17 0.03 11.63 2.83
N GLY A 18 1.34 11.37 2.65
CA GLY A 18 2.25 10.98 3.74
C GLY A 18 1.95 9.60 4.33
N ALA A 19 1.11 8.80 3.67
CA ALA A 19 0.77 7.45 4.12
C ALA A 19 1.92 6.46 3.87
N ALA A 20 2.83 6.73 2.92
CA ALA A 20 3.98 5.88 2.65
C ALA A 20 4.85 5.66 3.90
N ARG A 21 5.38 4.45 4.05
CA ARG A 21 6.34 4.07 5.10
C ARG A 21 7.61 3.53 4.49
N PHE A 22 8.70 3.58 5.27
CA PHE A 22 9.99 3.05 4.85
C PHE A 22 9.84 1.62 4.30
N PRO A 23 10.43 1.31 3.13
CA PRO A 23 11.41 2.12 2.39
C PRO A 23 10.81 3.17 1.42
N PHE A 24 11.45 4.33 1.35
CA PHE A 24 11.11 5.43 0.41
C PHE A 24 12.06 5.45 -0.82
N PRO A 25 11.63 6.07 -1.95
CA PRO A 25 10.26 6.48 -2.28
C PRO A 25 9.37 5.26 -2.62
N PRO A 26 8.02 5.38 -2.58
CA PRO A 26 7.10 4.27 -2.89
C PRO A 26 7.15 3.83 -4.36
N HIS A 27 7.44 4.78 -5.26
CA HIS A 27 7.58 4.57 -6.70
C HIS A 27 8.54 3.42 -7.05
N GLY A 28 8.09 2.51 -7.93
CA GLY A 28 8.89 1.37 -8.39
C GLY A 28 9.08 0.24 -7.36
N ARG A 29 8.42 0.30 -6.20
CA ARG A 29 8.55 -0.71 -5.13
C ARG A 29 7.23 -1.45 -4.86
N ILE A 30 7.29 -2.43 -3.97
CA ILE A 30 6.12 -2.90 -3.20
C ILE A 30 6.06 -1.98 -1.97
N PRO A 31 5.19 -0.97 -1.95
CA PRO A 31 5.21 0.06 -0.91
C PRO A 31 4.68 -0.47 0.42
N ASN A 32 5.23 0.06 1.51
CA ASN A 32 4.64 -0.03 2.85
C ASN A 32 3.82 1.23 3.14
N PHE A 33 2.83 1.13 4.03
CA PHE A 33 1.89 2.22 4.32
C PHE A 33 1.47 2.28 5.79
N ALA A 34 1.00 3.45 6.21
CA ALA A 34 0.45 3.67 7.55
C ALA A 34 -0.79 2.80 7.78
N GLY A 35 -0.81 2.01 8.86
CA GLY A 35 -1.90 1.07 9.16
C GLY A 35 -1.78 -0.30 8.49
N ALA A 36 -0.61 -0.63 7.91
CA ALA A 36 -0.37 -1.95 7.33
C ALA A 36 -0.55 -3.09 8.35
N ASP A 37 -0.12 -2.90 9.60
CA ASP A 37 -0.29 -3.90 10.67
C ASP A 37 -1.77 -4.15 11.00
N ASP A 38 -2.57 -3.10 11.11
CA ASP A 38 -4.02 -3.20 11.36
C ASP A 38 -4.73 -3.87 10.17
N ALA A 39 -4.33 -3.54 8.94
CA ALA A 39 -4.85 -4.20 7.74
C ALA A 39 -4.51 -5.69 7.72
N ALA A 40 -3.30 -6.07 8.13
CA ALA A 40 -2.88 -7.47 8.24
C ALA A 40 -3.68 -8.22 9.31
N ALA A 41 -3.90 -7.61 10.49
CA ALA A 41 -4.73 -8.20 11.54
C ALA A 41 -6.16 -8.48 11.04
N ARG A 42 -6.78 -7.52 10.33
CA ARG A 42 -8.12 -7.68 9.74
C ARG A 42 -8.16 -8.77 8.68
N LEU A 43 -7.11 -8.91 7.86
CA LEU A 43 -7.00 -9.97 6.87
C LEU A 43 -6.99 -11.35 7.53
N ALA A 44 -6.22 -11.50 8.61
CA ALA A 44 -6.12 -12.74 9.38
C ALA A 44 -7.45 -13.17 10.02
N GLU A 45 -8.37 -12.23 10.28
CA GLU A 45 -9.70 -12.54 10.82
C GLU A 45 -10.72 -13.00 9.77
N SER A 46 -10.41 -12.88 8.48
CA SER A 46 -11.36 -13.28 7.44
C SER A 46 -11.57 -14.80 7.40
N ALA A 47 -12.75 -15.23 6.93
CA ALA A 47 -13.14 -16.64 6.91
C ALA A 47 -12.24 -17.55 6.06
N VAL A 48 -11.45 -16.99 5.15
CA VAL A 48 -10.49 -17.76 4.33
C VAL A 48 -9.25 -18.16 5.14
N TRP A 49 -8.96 -17.44 6.23
CA TRP A 49 -7.75 -17.61 7.05
C TRP A 49 -8.03 -18.12 8.48
N ARG A 50 -9.30 -18.36 8.85
CA ARG A 50 -9.71 -19.09 10.06
C ARG A 50 -10.00 -20.55 9.73
#